data_AF-A0A6A5W860-F1
#
_entry.id   AF-A0A6A5W860-F1
#
_cell.length_a   1.000
_cell.length_b   1.000
_cell.length_c   1.000
_cell.angle_alpha   90.00
_cell.angle_beta   90.00
_cell.angle_gamma   90.00
#
_symmetry.space_group_name_H-M   'P 1'
#
loop_
_entity.id
_entity.type
_entity.pdbx_description
1 polymer ?
#
loop_
_entity_poly.entity_id
_entity_poly.type
_entity_poly.pdbx_seq_one_letter_code
_entity_poly.pdbx_strand_id
1 'polypeptide(L)'
;MSHSTFRPGSKWFPLKANGVFDRADVSPATTCTAMEKLFTTGKPCAIRVSNVAVKQLEDLLNQTKIVPATNQVEAHLSSTIVSFQLLQLKKYFDRSIFASP
;
A
#
# COMPACT_ATOMS: atom_id res chain seq x y z
N MET A 1 -14.52 -2.71 -3.46
CA MET A 1 -13.08 -2.93 -3.72
C MET A 1 -12.74 -2.23 -5.02
N SER A 2 -11.80 -1.27 -4.99
CA SER A 2 -11.22 -0.62 -6.17
C SER A 2 -9.93 0.01 -5.68
N HIS A 3 -8.81 -0.68 -5.85
CA HIS A 3 -7.54 -0.23 -5.32
C HIS A 3 -6.65 0.16 -6.48
N SER A 4 -6.62 1.46 -6.78
CA SER A 4 -5.56 2.27 -7.43
C SER A 4 -4.72 1.69 -8.59
N THR A 5 -5.07 0.53 -9.12
CA THR A 5 -4.26 -0.24 -10.05
C THR A 5 -4.62 0.21 -11.44
N PHE A 6 -3.62 0.66 -12.20
CA PHE A 6 -3.83 0.99 -13.60
C PHE A 6 -4.03 -0.26 -14.44
N ARG A 7 -4.91 -0.16 -15.44
CA ARG A 7 -5.05 -1.24 -16.40
C ARG A 7 -3.70 -1.48 -17.10
N PRO A 8 -3.22 -2.73 -17.19
CA PRO A 8 -1.99 -3.03 -17.93
C PRO A 8 -2.09 -2.53 -19.36
N GLY A 9 -1.03 -1.87 -19.84
CA GLY A 9 -1.00 -1.30 -21.18
C GLY A 9 0.31 -0.57 -21.47
N SER A 10 0.39 0.02 -22.66
CA SER A 10 1.58 0.74 -23.13
C SER A 10 1.74 2.13 -22.52
N LYS A 11 0.70 2.68 -21.89
CA LYS A 11 0.72 4.03 -21.30
C LYS A 11 0.95 3.95 -19.78
N TRP A 12 1.89 4.74 -19.28
CA TRP A 12 2.22 4.85 -17.85
C TRP A 12 1.03 5.31 -16.99
N PHE A 13 0.25 6.26 -17.51
CA PHE A 13 -0.96 6.79 -16.89
C PHE A 13 -2.13 6.60 -17.86
N PRO A 14 -2.75 5.41 -17.89
CA PRO A 14 -3.80 5.14 -18.85
C PRO A 14 -5.04 5.96 -18.50
N LEU A 15 -5.53 6.72 -19.49
CA LEU A 15 -6.76 7.51 -19.40
C LEU A 15 -7.79 6.92 -20.35
N LYS A 16 -9.04 6.88 -19.91
CA LYS A 16 -10.20 6.66 -20.76
C LYS A 16 -10.45 7.90 -21.62
N ALA A 17 -11.30 7.77 -22.63
CA ALA A 17 -11.66 8.87 -23.53
C ALA A 17 -12.23 10.11 -22.79
N ASN A 18 -12.83 9.91 -21.61
CA ASN A 18 -13.38 10.97 -20.78
C ASN A 18 -12.36 11.62 -19.82
N GLY A 19 -11.06 11.32 -19.94
CA GLY A 19 -10.01 11.87 -19.07
C GLY A 19 -9.92 11.23 -17.68
N VAL A 20 -10.73 10.22 -17.37
CA VAL A 20 -10.63 9.48 -16.11
C VAL A 20 -9.59 8.36 -16.23
N PHE A 21 -8.79 8.13 -15.20
CA PHE A 21 -7.85 7.01 -15.16
C PHE A 21 -8.54 5.66 -15.42
N ASP A 22 -7.93 4.87 -16.30
CA ASP A 22 -8.35 3.50 -16.56
C ASP A 22 -7.76 2.56 -15.52
N ARG A 23 -8.64 2.01 -14.66
CA ARG A 23 -8.27 1.21 -13.50
C ARG A 23 -8.66 -0.25 -13.71
N ALA A 24 -7.82 -1.14 -13.21
CA ALA A 24 -8.11 -2.56 -13.06
C ALA A 24 -8.64 -2.84 -11.65
N ASP A 25 -9.47 -3.88 -11.54
CA ASP A 25 -9.90 -4.40 -10.24
C ASP A 25 -8.91 -5.48 -9.77
N VAL A 26 -7.89 -5.04 -9.05
CA VAL A 26 -6.88 -5.91 -8.43
C VAL A 26 -6.83 -5.58 -6.94
N SER A 27 -6.85 -6.60 -6.09
CA SER A 27 -6.75 -6.40 -4.65
C SER A 27 -5.28 -6.16 -4.25
N PRO A 28 -5.03 -5.34 -3.21
CA PRO A 28 -3.69 -5.17 -2.66
C PRO A 28 -3.08 -6.49 -2.19
N ALA A 29 -3.92 -7.42 -1.70
CA ALA A 29 -3.50 -8.73 -1.27
C ALA A 29 -2.91 -9.56 -2.42
N THR A 30 -3.53 -9.55 -3.60
CA THR A 30 -2.98 -10.24 -4.78
C THR A 30 -1.58 -9.73 -5.12
N THR A 31 -1.37 -8.42 -5.06
CA THR A 31 -0.06 -7.80 -5.29
C THR A 31 0.94 -8.17 -4.19
N CYS A 32 0.53 -8.13 -2.93
CA CYS A 32 1.40 -8.52 -1.81
C CYS A 32 1.80 -10.01 -1.89
N THR A 33 0.89 -10.92 -2.22
CA THR A 33 1.24 -12.35 -2.43
C THR A 33 2.22 -12.54 -3.58
N ALA A 34 2.14 -11.73 -4.64
CA ALA A 34 3.16 -11.75 -5.70
C ALA A 34 4.53 -11.26 -5.18
N MET A 35 4.54 -10.22 -4.33
CA MET A 35 5.75 -9.73 -3.67
C MET A 35 6.35 -10.76 -2.68
N GLU A 36 5.53 -11.56 -2.00
CA GLU A 36 5.98 -12.66 -1.15
C GLU A 36 6.75 -13.71 -1.95
N LYS A 37 6.27 -14.06 -3.15
CA LYS A 37 7.01 -14.98 -4.04
C LYS A 37 8.36 -14.39 -4.45
N LEU A 38 8.43 -13.09 -4.74
CA LEU A 38 9.70 -12.43 -5.03
C LEU A 38 10.62 -12.40 -3.81
N PHE A 39 10.08 -12.26 -2.61
CA PHE A 39 10.85 -12.30 -1.37
C PHE A 39 11.57 -13.64 -1.18
N THR A 40 10.95 -14.77 -1.56
CA THR A 40 11.61 -16.08 -1.51
C THR A 40 12.84 -16.21 -2.40
N THR A 41 12.98 -15.34 -3.41
CA THR A 41 14.16 -15.34 -4.30
C THR A 41 15.38 -14.63 -3.69
N GLY A 42 15.24 -14.00 -2.53
CA GLY A 42 16.31 -13.26 -1.86
C GLY A 42 16.65 -11.90 -2.49
N LYS A 43 15.90 -11.45 -3.50
CA LYS A 43 16.13 -10.18 -4.19
C LYS A 43 15.69 -8.95 -3.37
N PRO A 44 14.46 -8.87 -2.85
CA PRO A 44 14.06 -7.78 -1.98
C PRO A 44 14.42 -8.07 -0.51
N CYS A 45 14.96 -7.08 0.18
CA CYS A 45 15.26 -7.16 1.62
C CYS A 45 14.01 -7.08 2.50
N ALA A 46 12.93 -6.46 2.01
CA ALA A 46 11.64 -6.37 2.71
C ALA A 46 10.48 -6.05 1.74
N ILE A 47 9.26 -6.39 2.15
CA ILE A 47 8.02 -5.93 1.51
C ILE A 47 7.53 -4.70 2.27
N ARG A 48 7.08 -3.67 1.56
CA ARG A 48 6.60 -2.40 2.14
C ARG A 48 5.31 -1.97 1.46
N VAL A 49 4.48 -1.22 2.18
CA VAL A 49 3.27 -0.59 1.63
C VAL A 49 3.31 0.92 1.85
N SER A 50 2.48 1.66 1.13
CA SER A 50 2.37 3.11 1.25
C SER A 50 0.93 3.55 1.10
N ASN A 51 0.50 4.53 1.89
CA ASN A 51 -0.82 5.14 1.87
C ASN A 51 -1.96 4.12 2.03
N VAL A 52 -1.76 3.08 2.82
CA VAL A 52 -2.79 2.08 3.14
C VAL A 52 -3.54 2.50 4.41
N ALA A 53 -4.87 2.57 4.34
CA ALA A 53 -5.72 2.86 5.49
C ALA A 53 -5.76 1.70 6.49
N VAL A 54 -6.06 1.97 7.77
CA VAL A 54 -6.05 0.95 8.85
C VAL A 54 -6.92 -0.27 8.52
N LYS A 55 -8.16 -0.06 8.05
CA LYS A 55 -9.07 -1.15 7.68
C LYS A 55 -8.55 -1.98 6.50
N GLN A 56 -7.98 -1.31 5.50
CA GLN A 56 -7.40 -2.00 4.35
C GLN A 56 -6.14 -2.77 4.73
N LEU A 57 -5.37 -2.27 5.70
CA LEU A 57 -4.22 -2.98 6.23
C LEU A 57 -4.66 -4.21 7.03
N GLU A 58 -5.73 -4.13 7.82
CA GLU A 58 -6.32 -5.28 8.52
C GLU A 58 -6.77 -6.37 7.53
N ASP A 59 -7.50 -5.97 6.48
CA ASP A 59 -7.91 -6.88 5.40
C ASP A 59 -6.70 -7.50 4.67
N LEU A 60 -5.65 -6.71 4.44
CA LEU A 60 -4.42 -7.17 3.82
C LEU A 60 -3.71 -8.21 4.69
N LEU A 61 -3.50 -7.90 5.97
CA LEU A 61 -2.81 -8.77 6.92
C LEU A 61 -3.53 -10.12 7.10
N ASN A 62 -4.86 -10.15 6.97
CA ASN A 62 -5.64 -11.39 7.01
C ASN A 62 -5.43 -12.29 5.77
N GLN A 63 -4.92 -11.74 4.66
CA GLN A 63 -4.77 -12.44 3.37
C GLN A 63 -3.31 -12.70 3.00
N THR A 64 -2.35 -12.11 3.72
CA THR A 64 -0.91 -12.21 3.46
C THR A 64 -0.19 -12.97 4.57
N LYS A 65 0.88 -13.69 4.23
CA LYS A 65 1.72 -14.43 5.19
C LYS A 65 2.85 -13.58 5.76
N ILE A 66 3.37 -12.64 4.97
CA ILE A 66 4.45 -11.75 5.37
C ILE A 66 3.86 -10.41 5.77
N VAL A 67 4.05 -10.02 7.03
CA VAL A 67 3.71 -8.69 7.52
C VAL A 67 4.61 -7.67 6.81
N PRO A 68 4.06 -6.64 6.13
CA PRO A 68 4.88 -5.59 5.53
C PRO A 68 5.80 -4.95 6.57
N ALA A 69 7.01 -4.55 6.20
CA ALA A 69 7.94 -3.94 7.13
C ALA A 69 7.54 -2.50 7.50
N THR A 70 6.90 -1.76 6.60
CA THR A 70 6.53 -0.34 6.79
C THR A 70 5.22 -0.04 6.09
N ASN A 71 4.46 0.93 6.61
CA ASN A 71 3.45 1.68 5.87
C ASN A 71 3.87 3.15 5.79
N GLN A 72 4.34 3.61 4.63
CA GLN A 72 4.70 5.02 4.43
C GLN A 72 3.44 5.87 4.25
N VAL A 73 3.32 6.96 5.00
CA VAL A 73 2.19 7.89 4.87
C VAL A 73 2.68 9.33 4.79
N GLU A 74 1.93 10.19 4.12
CA GLU A 74 2.17 11.63 4.15
C GLU A 74 1.81 12.19 5.52
N ALA A 75 2.73 12.91 6.18
CA ALA A 75 2.47 13.50 7.48
C ALA A 75 3.23 14.83 7.66
N HIS A 76 2.47 15.90 7.87
CA HIS A 76 3.00 17.23 8.17
C HIS A 76 2.30 17.84 9.38
N LEU A 77 2.89 18.88 9.99
CA LEU A 77 2.40 19.48 11.22
C LEU A 77 0.92 19.97 11.14
N SER A 78 0.49 20.44 9.97
CA SER A 78 -0.89 20.88 9.72
C SER A 78 -1.90 19.72 9.58
N SER A 79 -1.42 18.48 9.42
CA SER A 79 -2.24 17.31 9.12
C SER A 79 -2.65 16.57 10.40
N THR A 80 -3.52 17.19 11.21
CA THR A 80 -4.00 16.65 12.50
C THR A 80 -4.64 15.25 12.37
N ILE A 81 -5.33 14.96 11.27
CA ILE A 81 -6.00 13.67 11.02
C ILE A 81 -4.97 12.53 10.85
N VAL A 82 -3.82 12.83 10.24
CA VAL A 82 -2.77 11.84 9.99
C VAL A 82 -2.17 11.36 11.31
N SER A 83 -1.99 12.26 12.29
CA SER A 83 -1.45 11.92 13.61
C SER A 83 -2.27 10.85 14.34
N PHE A 84 -3.60 10.88 14.21
CA PHE A 84 -4.46 9.84 14.79
C PHE A 84 -4.30 8.51 14.06
N GLN A 85 -4.25 8.52 12.72
CA GLN A 85 -4.06 7.32 11.93
C GLN A 85 -2.69 6.67 12.18
N LEU A 86 -1.64 7.49 12.34
CA LEU A 86 -0.30 7.04 12.71
C LEU A 86 -0.29 6.28 14.05
N LEU A 87 -1.01 6.79 15.06
CA LEU A 87 -1.15 6.09 16.35
C LEU A 87 -1.84 4.74 16.20
N GLN A 88 -2.90 4.67 15.37
CA GLN A 88 -3.61 3.41 15.11
C GLN A 88 -2.77 2.39 14.34
N LEU A 89 -1.77 2.83 13.57
CA LEU A 89 -0.89 1.95 12.80
C LEU A 89 0.32 1.45 13.59
N LYS A 90 0.71 2.14 14.68
CA LYS A 90 1.82 1.70 15.56
C LYS A 90 1.60 0.32 16.17
N LYS A 91 0.33 -0.14 16.34
CA LYS A 91 0.03 -1.51 16.81
C LYS A 91 0.49 -2.60 15.83
N TYR A 92 0.70 -2.26 14.56
CA TYR A 92 1.10 -3.20 13.51
C TYR A 92 2.58 -3.12 13.16
N PHE A 93 3.21 -1.96 13.37
CA PHE A 93 4.60 -1.72 12.99
C PHE A 93 5.36 -1.10 14.17
N ASP A 94 6.22 -1.91 14.79
CA ASP A 94 6.87 -1.60 16.07
C ASP A 94 7.86 -0.40 15.98
N ARG A 95 8.41 -0.09 14.78
CA ARG A 95 9.40 1.01 14.59
C ARG A 95 9.41 1.73 13.23
N SER A 96 8.44 1.50 12.34
CA SER A 96 8.68 1.67 10.89
C SER A 96 7.55 2.36 10.12
N ILE A 97 6.96 3.42 10.70
CA ILE A 97 6.14 4.36 9.91
C ILE A 97 7.04 5.48 9.40
N PHE A 98 7.24 5.54 8.10
CA PHE A 98 8.02 6.59 7.45
C PHE A 98 7.07 7.71 7.00
N ALA A 99 7.30 8.92 7.51
CA ALA A 99 6.61 10.12 7.09
C ALA A 99 7.44 10.85 6.03
N SER A 100 6.82 11.22 4.91
CA SER A 100 7.46 12.12 3.94
C SER A 100 7.38 13.57 4.46
N PRO A 101 8.49 14.34 4.41
CA PRO A 101 8.57 15.71 4.94
C PRO A 101 7.84 16.74 4.10
#